data_AF-A0A5C6MK69-F1
#
_entry.id   AF-A0A5C6MK69-F1
#
_cell.length_a   1.000
_cell.length_b   1.000
_cell.length_c   1.000
_cell.angle_alpha   90.00
_cell.angle_beta   90.00
_cell.angle_gamma   90.00
#
_symmetry.space_group_name_H-M   'P 1'
#
loop_
_entity.id
_entity.type
_entity.pdbx_description
1 polymer ?
#
loop_
_entity_poly.entity_id
_entity_poly.type
_entity_poly.pdbx_seq_one_letter_code
_entity_poly.pdbx_strand_id
1 'polypeptide(L)'
;MNAARCVWILSIIICVARGHVGNDIGQNQKEQETSADNSTESLSLVTAANREFAFRLYRSLAANPDSQGKNIFFSPVSVSVALAALAVGARGETHRQLFRGLAFNSTWLSQTDVDQAFQSLFEKTKKANEVTSEGTAVFMDNLFKPQPEFLDTLKKSYFADGFNVDFTKSSESANTINKYVEEKTSGKIDKLVESLDPATVMYLISYIYFKGKWETLFDPDLTKEDLFMVDEKTKVVHQATLDVDEAGATAAAATGITITLYSYYYVPVLKFNRPFMVIITEHSSDNILFMGKITNPNI
;
A
#
# COMPACT_ATOMS: atom_id res chain seq x y z
N MET A 1 9.31 -29.45 3.39
CA MET A 1 10.55 -28.63 3.44
C MET A 1 10.09 -27.20 3.22
N ASN A 2 10.15 -26.37 4.26
CA ASN A 2 9.46 -25.08 4.32
C ASN A 2 10.01 -24.10 3.27
N ALA A 3 9.15 -23.68 2.34
CA ALA A 3 9.44 -22.61 1.39
C ALA A 3 8.30 -21.58 1.42
N ALA A 4 8.08 -20.98 2.60
CA ALA A 4 7.48 -19.65 2.64
C ALA A 4 8.64 -18.66 2.47
N ARG A 5 8.83 -18.14 1.25
CA ARG A 5 9.74 -17.03 1.02
C ARG A 5 8.91 -15.80 0.68
N CYS A 6 8.99 -14.86 1.61
CA CYS A 6 8.28 -13.61 1.72
C CYS A 6 8.23 -12.84 0.40
N VAL A 7 7.02 -12.44 0.02
CA VAL A 7 6.81 -11.30 -0.88
C VAL A 7 7.22 -10.05 -0.10
N TRP A 8 8.28 -9.37 -0.54
CA TRP A 8 8.71 -8.11 0.06
C TRP A 8 7.63 -7.05 -0.14
N ILE A 9 6.93 -6.69 0.94
CA ILE A 9 5.99 -5.57 0.96
C ILE A 9 6.82 -4.30 1.18
N LEU A 10 7.01 -3.52 0.11
CA LEU A 10 7.54 -2.17 0.20
C LEU A 10 6.61 -1.30 1.05
N SER A 11 7.01 -1.06 2.30
CA SER A 11 6.45 -0.01 3.12
C SER A 11 7.34 1.22 2.97
N ILE A 12 6.74 2.39 2.78
CA ILE A 12 7.51 3.61 2.62
C ILE A 12 7.90 4.22 3.96
N ILE A 13 9.13 4.72 3.96
CA ILE A 13 9.83 5.34 5.07
C ILE A 13 9.94 6.83 4.76
N ILE A 14 9.35 7.66 5.62
CA ILE A 14 9.52 9.12 5.54
C ILE A 14 10.19 9.57 6.83
N CYS A 15 11.43 10.07 6.70
CA CYS A 15 12.15 10.76 7.76
C CYS A 15 12.15 12.27 7.47
N VAL A 16 11.67 13.07 8.42
CA VAL A 16 11.80 14.53 8.34
C VAL A 16 12.98 14.96 9.19
N ALA A 17 13.84 15.83 8.65
CA ALA A 17 14.93 16.51 9.35
C ALA A 17 14.64 18.03 9.46
N ARG A 18 15.23 18.70 10.47
CA ARG A 18 14.93 20.10 10.80
C ARG A 18 15.23 21.07 9.64
N GLY A 19 14.21 21.84 9.24
CA GLY A 19 14.32 22.99 8.34
C GLY A 19 13.60 24.23 8.92
N HIS A 20 14.15 25.42 8.69
CA HIS A 20 13.65 26.70 9.19
C HIS A 20 12.31 27.10 8.55
N VAL A 21 11.36 27.54 9.38
CA VAL A 21 9.99 27.94 8.99
C VAL A 21 9.86 29.47 8.99
N GLY A 22 9.26 30.02 7.94
CA GLY A 22 8.74 31.39 7.87
C GLY A 22 7.21 31.36 7.81
N ASN A 23 6.57 32.21 8.60
CA ASN A 23 5.11 32.33 8.73
C ASN A 23 4.51 33.25 7.67
N ASP A 24 3.28 32.95 7.21
CA ASP A 24 2.27 33.97 6.94
C ASP A 24 0.84 33.41 7.02
N ILE A 25 -0.08 34.26 7.51
CA ILE A 25 -1.47 33.98 7.89
C ILE A 25 -2.43 34.66 6.90
N GLY A 26 -3.57 34.03 6.62
CA GLY A 26 -4.74 34.71 6.06
C GLY A 26 -5.99 33.81 5.97
N GLN A 27 -7.03 34.13 6.76
CA GLN A 27 -8.37 33.54 6.76
C GLN A 27 -9.29 34.23 5.74
N ASN A 28 -10.29 33.52 5.19
CA ASN A 28 -11.71 33.78 5.50
C ASN A 28 -12.71 32.83 4.80
N GLN A 29 -13.84 32.64 5.49
CA GLN A 29 -14.93 31.68 5.32
C GLN A 29 -15.89 31.96 4.15
N LYS A 30 -16.61 30.92 3.70
CA LYS A 30 -18.08 30.96 3.52
C LYS A 30 -18.71 29.56 3.60
N GLU A 31 -19.74 29.48 4.45
CA GLU A 31 -20.76 28.43 4.68
C GLU A 31 -21.62 28.17 3.41
N GLN A 32 -22.45 27.14 3.26
CA GLN A 32 -22.68 25.80 3.87
C GLN A 32 -23.97 25.28 3.20
N GLU A 33 -23.88 24.43 2.16
CA GLU A 33 -25.04 23.71 1.58
C GLU A 33 -24.57 22.56 0.62
N THR A 34 -23.63 21.70 1.02
CA THR A 34 -22.94 20.80 0.04
C THR A 34 -22.27 19.53 0.62
N SER A 35 -22.70 18.97 1.74
CA SER A 35 -21.87 17.96 2.45
C SER A 35 -21.85 16.54 1.85
N ALA A 36 -22.96 16.05 1.28
CA ALA A 36 -23.03 14.66 0.78
C ALA A 36 -22.52 14.50 -0.67
N ASP A 37 -22.72 15.52 -1.51
CA ASP A 37 -22.33 15.51 -2.92
C ASP A 37 -20.81 15.74 -3.07
N ASN A 38 -20.28 16.72 -2.33
CA ASN A 38 -18.86 17.09 -2.38
C ASN A 38 -17.93 16.00 -1.81
N SER A 39 -18.39 15.24 -0.81
CA SER A 39 -17.59 14.13 -0.25
C SER A 39 -17.47 12.94 -1.20
N THR A 40 -18.50 12.67 -1.99
CA THR A 40 -18.48 11.62 -3.03
C THR A 40 -17.60 12.04 -4.20
N GLU A 41 -17.67 13.30 -4.61
CA GLU A 41 -16.81 13.87 -5.66
C GLU A 41 -15.34 13.86 -5.25
N SER A 42 -15.01 14.36 -4.06
CA SER A 42 -13.64 14.38 -3.52
C SER A 42 -13.05 12.98 -3.42
N LEU A 43 -13.84 12.00 -2.96
CA LEU A 43 -13.43 10.60 -2.92
C LEU A 43 -13.05 10.05 -4.31
N SER A 44 -13.85 10.37 -5.33
CA SER A 44 -13.60 9.95 -6.71
C SER A 44 -12.33 10.59 -7.28
N LEU A 45 -12.10 11.87 -7.01
CA LEU A 45 -10.92 12.61 -7.46
C LEU A 45 -9.64 12.09 -6.79
N VAL A 46 -9.67 11.82 -5.49
CA VAL A 46 -8.53 11.25 -4.74
C VAL A 46 -8.22 9.84 -5.22
N THR A 47 -9.24 9.03 -5.47
CA THR A 47 -9.07 7.67 -6.02
C THR A 47 -8.43 7.73 -7.42
N ALA A 48 -8.89 8.63 -8.29
CA ALA A 48 -8.30 8.81 -9.62
C ALA A 48 -6.84 9.26 -9.54
N ALA A 49 -6.53 10.21 -8.63
CA ALA A 49 -5.17 10.65 -8.37
C ALA A 49 -4.27 9.53 -7.85
N ASN A 50 -4.78 8.68 -6.94
CA ASN A 50 -4.04 7.52 -6.42
C ASN A 50 -3.68 6.52 -7.52
N ARG A 51 -4.54 6.30 -8.52
CA ARG A 51 -4.21 5.43 -9.67
C ARG A 51 -3.13 6.03 -10.55
N GLU A 52 -3.24 7.31 -10.86
CA GLU A 52 -2.21 8.01 -11.64
C GLU A 52 -0.87 7.98 -10.90
N PHE A 53 -0.89 8.24 -9.59
CA PHE A 53 0.27 8.13 -8.72
C PHE A 53 0.87 6.71 -8.76
N ALA A 54 0.05 5.66 -8.68
CA ALA A 54 0.51 4.27 -8.75
C ALA A 54 1.30 3.97 -10.02
N PHE A 55 0.78 4.35 -11.19
CA PHE A 55 1.47 4.13 -12.46
C PHE A 55 2.73 5.00 -12.59
N ARG A 56 2.69 6.25 -12.12
CA ARG A 56 3.88 7.12 -12.08
C ARG A 56 4.99 6.53 -11.20
N LEU A 57 4.63 6.05 -10.00
CA LEU A 57 5.57 5.42 -9.08
C LEU A 57 6.14 4.13 -9.67
N TYR A 58 5.31 3.26 -10.23
CA TYR A 58 5.77 2.05 -10.90
C TYR A 58 6.76 2.36 -12.04
N ARG A 59 6.45 3.33 -12.91
CA ARG A 59 7.36 3.72 -14.00
C ARG A 59 8.70 4.23 -13.46
N SER A 60 8.68 5.02 -12.39
CA SER A 60 9.89 5.49 -11.72
C SER A 60 10.73 4.32 -11.16
N LEU A 61 10.09 3.39 -10.44
CA LEU A 61 10.74 2.21 -9.88
C LEU A 61 11.30 1.29 -10.98
N ALA A 62 10.56 1.09 -12.07
CA ALA A 62 10.96 0.24 -13.18
C ALA A 62 12.09 0.85 -14.02
N ALA A 63 12.20 2.17 -14.07
CA ALA A 63 13.29 2.87 -14.73
C ALA A 63 14.59 2.90 -13.89
N ASN A 64 14.50 2.62 -12.59
CA ASN A 64 15.67 2.57 -11.72
C ASN A 64 16.60 1.40 -12.11
N PRO A 65 17.90 1.65 -12.36
CA PRO A 65 18.89 0.60 -12.64
C PRO A 65 18.92 -0.53 -11.60
N ASP A 66 18.69 -0.21 -10.32
CA ASP A 66 18.71 -1.20 -9.22
C ASP A 66 17.54 -2.18 -9.29
N SER A 67 16.49 -1.86 -10.04
CA SER A 67 15.31 -2.71 -10.25
C SER A 67 15.45 -3.63 -11.47
N GLN A 68 16.51 -3.49 -12.28
CA GLN A 68 16.70 -4.30 -13.48
C GLN A 68 16.83 -5.78 -13.11
N GLY A 69 16.05 -6.63 -13.78
CA GLY A 69 16.01 -8.08 -13.51
C GLY A 69 15.34 -8.49 -12.19
N LYS A 70 14.89 -7.54 -11.35
CA LYS A 70 14.26 -7.83 -10.06
C LYS A 70 12.73 -7.81 -10.16
N ASN A 71 12.09 -8.43 -9.17
CA ASN A 71 10.66 -8.24 -8.93
C ASN A 71 10.43 -6.82 -8.38
N ILE A 72 9.32 -6.21 -8.79
CA ILE A 72 8.83 -4.96 -8.21
C ILE A 72 7.49 -5.28 -7.59
N PHE A 73 7.28 -4.98 -6.32
CA PHE A 73 5.99 -5.18 -5.67
C PHE A 73 5.83 -4.18 -4.52
N PHE A 74 4.76 -3.40 -4.55
CA PHE A 74 4.51 -2.36 -3.55
C PHE A 74 3.01 -2.05 -3.44
N SER A 75 2.64 -1.34 -2.37
CA SER A 75 1.29 -0.80 -2.18
C SER A 75 1.26 0.70 -2.52
N PRO A 76 0.73 1.11 -3.68
CA PRO A 76 0.65 2.53 -4.03
C PRO A 76 -0.22 3.33 -3.06
N VAL A 77 -1.31 2.73 -2.57
CA VAL A 77 -2.23 3.39 -1.64
C VAL A 77 -1.57 3.66 -0.29
N SER A 78 -0.80 2.72 0.26
CA SER A 78 -0.08 2.93 1.53
C SER A 78 0.95 4.05 1.41
N VAL A 79 1.65 4.13 0.28
CA VAL A 79 2.55 5.25 -0.01
C VAL A 79 1.81 6.57 -0.05
N SER A 80 0.69 6.60 -0.77
CA SER A 80 -0.12 7.81 -0.91
C SER A 80 -0.63 8.30 0.44
N VAL A 81 -1.13 7.39 1.29
CA VAL A 81 -1.56 7.65 2.66
C VAL A 81 -0.45 8.28 3.49
N ALA A 82 0.76 7.70 3.50
CA ALA A 82 1.87 8.24 4.28
C ALA A 82 2.26 9.66 3.82
N LEU A 83 2.34 9.89 2.51
CA LEU A 83 2.69 11.22 1.99
C LEU A 83 1.57 12.25 2.17
N ALA A 84 0.30 11.85 2.09
CA ALA A 84 -0.85 12.71 2.35
C ALA A 84 -0.96 13.09 3.83
N ALA A 85 -0.75 12.12 4.73
CA ALA A 85 -0.62 12.35 6.16
C ALA A 85 0.53 13.34 6.47
N LEU A 86 1.68 13.19 5.81
CA LEU A 86 2.78 14.16 5.93
C LEU A 86 2.37 15.57 5.46
N ALA A 87 1.58 15.65 4.39
CA ALA A 87 1.14 16.93 3.82
C ALA A 87 0.29 17.76 4.80
N VAL A 88 -0.45 17.12 5.73
CA VAL A 88 -1.22 17.80 6.78
C VAL A 88 -0.37 18.81 7.57
N GLY A 89 0.89 18.45 7.86
CA GLY A 89 1.84 19.30 8.59
C GLY A 89 2.66 20.23 7.70
N ALA A 90 2.65 20.03 6.38
CA ALA A 90 3.44 20.81 5.43
C ALA A 90 2.74 22.11 5.06
N ARG A 91 3.52 23.14 4.69
CA ARG A 91 3.01 24.43 4.19
C ARG A 91 3.81 24.88 2.97
N GLY A 92 3.29 25.88 2.25
CA GLY A 92 3.98 26.51 1.12
C GLY A 92 4.39 25.51 0.03
N GLU A 93 5.64 25.59 -0.41
CA GLU A 93 6.15 24.74 -1.49
C GLU A 93 6.19 23.26 -1.12
N THR A 94 6.53 22.92 0.13
CA THR A 94 6.58 21.52 0.59
C THR A 94 5.21 20.85 0.44
N HIS A 95 4.15 21.55 0.86
CA HIS A 95 2.77 21.08 0.69
C HIS A 95 2.41 20.87 -0.79
N ARG A 96 2.72 21.87 -1.62
CA ARG A 96 2.45 21.84 -3.06
C ARG A 96 3.18 20.70 -3.78
N GLN A 97 4.43 20.42 -3.40
CA GLN A 97 5.21 19.31 -3.97
C GLN A 97 4.62 17.95 -3.58
N LEU A 98 4.18 17.78 -2.33
CA LEU A 98 3.50 16.56 -1.90
C LEU A 98 2.20 16.34 -2.68
N PHE A 99 1.36 17.37 -2.80
CA PHE A 99 0.11 17.31 -3.56
C PHE A 99 0.35 16.95 -5.02
N ARG A 100 1.25 17.66 -5.69
CA ARG A 100 1.59 17.40 -7.09
C ARG A 100 2.23 16.02 -7.28
N GLY A 101 3.06 15.60 -6.34
CA GLY A 101 3.69 14.28 -6.30
C GLY A 101 2.64 13.17 -6.32
N LEU A 102 1.63 13.30 -5.45
CA LEU A 102 0.48 12.40 -5.32
C LEU A 102 -0.59 12.58 -6.40
N ALA A 103 -0.33 13.44 -7.39
CA ALA A 103 -1.29 13.79 -8.45
C ALA A 103 -2.60 14.43 -7.94
N PHE A 104 -2.62 14.96 -6.71
CA PHE A 104 -3.73 15.76 -6.22
C PHE A 104 -3.73 17.13 -6.89
N ASN A 105 -4.84 17.46 -7.58
CA ASN A 105 -4.99 18.76 -8.20
C ASN A 105 -5.51 19.78 -7.18
N SER A 106 -4.65 20.69 -6.74
CA SER A 106 -4.99 21.75 -5.77
C SER A 106 -6.08 22.72 -6.25
N THR A 107 -6.45 22.70 -7.53
CA THR A 107 -7.59 23.48 -8.06
C THR A 107 -8.93 22.89 -7.63
N TRP A 108 -8.97 21.57 -7.40
CA TRP A 108 -10.20 20.82 -7.14
C TRP A 108 -10.20 20.14 -5.77
N LEU A 109 -9.02 19.93 -5.18
CA LEU A 109 -8.84 19.26 -3.90
C LEU A 109 -8.11 20.16 -2.92
N SER A 110 -8.80 20.51 -1.83
CA SER A 110 -8.16 21.05 -0.63
C SER A 110 -7.57 19.93 0.22
N GLN A 111 -6.76 20.30 1.24
CA GLN A 111 -6.26 19.33 2.22
C GLN A 111 -7.42 18.62 2.94
N THR A 112 -8.45 19.36 3.32
CA THR A 112 -9.62 18.81 4.02
C THR A 112 -10.35 17.79 3.15
N ASP A 113 -10.48 18.05 1.85
CA ASP A 113 -11.14 17.11 0.91
C ASP A 113 -10.35 15.80 0.81
N VAL A 114 -9.02 15.89 0.75
CA VAL A 114 -8.12 14.72 0.76
C VAL A 114 -8.24 13.93 2.07
N ASP A 115 -8.20 14.63 3.20
CA ASP A 115 -8.30 14.03 4.54
C ASP A 115 -9.66 13.29 4.71
N GLN A 116 -10.76 13.90 4.28
CA GLN A 116 -12.10 13.30 4.32
C GLN A 116 -12.24 12.12 3.36
N ALA A 117 -11.62 12.19 2.18
CA ALA A 117 -11.60 11.09 1.23
C ALA A 117 -10.87 9.87 1.79
N PHE A 118 -9.68 10.04 2.38
CA PHE A 118 -8.96 8.94 3.02
C PHE A 118 -9.72 8.37 4.22
N GLN A 119 -10.35 9.22 5.04
CA GLN A 119 -11.20 8.73 6.12
C GLN A 119 -12.32 7.83 5.57
N SER A 120 -13.00 8.28 4.52
CA SER A 120 -14.08 7.54 3.88
C SER A 120 -13.61 6.23 3.24
N LEU A 121 -12.39 6.21 2.67
CA LEU A 121 -11.78 4.98 2.15
C LEU A 121 -11.59 3.95 3.25
N PHE A 122 -10.92 4.33 4.34
CA PHE A 122 -10.66 3.40 5.45
C PHE A 122 -11.94 2.93 6.15
N GLU A 123 -12.95 3.79 6.28
CA GLU A 123 -14.25 3.39 6.83
C GLU A 123 -14.99 2.38 5.94
N LYS A 124 -14.85 2.49 4.61
CA LYS A 124 -15.39 1.50 3.66
C LYS A 124 -14.62 0.19 3.74
N THR A 125 -13.28 0.23 3.76
CA THR A 125 -12.43 -0.96 3.81
C THR A 125 -12.60 -1.74 5.13
N LYS A 126 -12.69 -1.06 6.28
CA LYS A 126 -12.96 -1.70 7.59
C LYS A 126 -14.28 -2.47 7.65
N LYS A 127 -15.31 -2.00 6.94
CA LYS A 127 -16.61 -2.69 6.89
C LYS A 127 -16.58 -3.90 5.97
N ALA A 128 -15.65 -3.94 5.02
CA ALA A 128 -15.62 -4.93 3.95
C ALA A 128 -14.74 -6.16 4.24
N ASN A 129 -13.68 -6.05 5.05
CA ASN A 129 -12.63 -7.08 5.09
C ASN A 129 -12.08 -7.42 6.49
N GLU A 130 -12.17 -8.70 6.88
CA GLU A 130 -11.41 -9.28 8.01
C GLU A 130 -10.02 -9.82 7.57
N VAL A 131 -9.70 -9.81 6.27
CA VAL A 131 -8.54 -10.54 5.70
C VAL A 131 -7.33 -9.64 5.36
N THR A 132 -7.41 -8.36 5.69
CA THR A 132 -6.35 -7.36 5.46
C THR A 132 -5.86 -6.81 6.79
N SER A 133 -4.55 -6.77 6.99
CA SER A 133 -3.92 -6.09 8.14
C SER A 133 -3.22 -4.83 7.64
N GLU A 134 -3.87 -3.69 7.77
CA GLU A 134 -3.35 -2.39 7.35
C GLU A 134 -3.32 -1.40 8.52
N GLY A 135 -2.47 -0.39 8.39
CA GLY A 135 -2.43 0.70 9.35
C GLY A 135 -1.40 1.76 9.02
N THR A 136 -1.51 2.86 9.76
CA THR A 136 -0.60 3.99 9.70
C THR A 136 -0.10 4.26 11.11
N ALA A 137 1.17 4.59 11.26
CA ALA A 137 1.72 5.00 12.55
C ALA A 137 2.76 6.10 12.40
N VAL A 138 2.74 7.03 13.35
CA VAL A 138 3.72 8.12 13.45
C VAL A 138 4.52 7.94 14.74
N PHE A 139 5.85 7.86 14.59
CA PHE A 139 6.81 7.80 15.68
C PHE A 139 7.55 9.13 15.74
N MET A 140 7.59 9.75 16.90
CA MET A 140 8.12 11.10 17.07
C MET A 140 9.19 11.10 18.15
N ASP A 141 10.22 11.92 17.93
CA ASP A 141 11.22 12.14 18.96
C ASP A 141 10.59 12.90 20.14
N ASN A 142 11.00 12.55 21.35
CA ASN A 142 10.54 13.21 22.58
C ASN A 142 10.79 14.73 22.60
N LEU A 143 11.80 15.20 21.86
CA LEU A 143 12.14 16.62 21.77
C LEU A 143 11.34 17.38 20.71
N PHE A 144 10.57 16.67 19.87
CA PHE A 144 9.71 17.27 18.87
C PHE A 144 8.26 17.33 19.39
N LYS A 145 7.68 18.54 19.39
CA LYS A 145 6.30 18.78 19.83
C LYS A 145 5.48 19.26 18.64
N PRO A 146 4.79 18.35 17.92
CA PRO A 146 3.91 18.73 16.83
C PRO A 146 2.71 19.55 17.34
N GLN A 147 2.10 20.29 16.42
CA GLN A 147 0.83 20.97 16.72
C GLN A 147 -0.27 19.94 17.02
N PRO A 148 -1.11 20.17 18.05
CA PRO A 148 -2.18 19.24 18.40
C PRO A 148 -3.13 18.94 17.24
N GLU A 149 -3.42 19.94 16.40
CA GLU A 149 -4.30 19.80 15.23
C GLU A 149 -3.75 18.80 14.21
N PHE A 150 -2.42 18.77 14.02
CA PHE A 150 -1.79 17.80 13.11
C PHE A 150 -2.03 16.36 13.59
N LEU A 151 -1.80 16.10 14.88
CA LEU A 151 -2.00 14.77 15.45
C LEU A 151 -3.48 14.36 15.46
N ASP A 152 -4.39 15.32 15.69
CA ASP A 152 -5.82 15.09 15.66
C ASP A 152 -6.30 14.71 14.25
N THR A 153 -5.84 15.41 13.21
CA THR A 153 -6.13 15.04 11.82
C THR A 153 -5.55 13.68 11.46
N LEU A 154 -4.29 13.38 11.81
CA LEU A 154 -3.69 12.07 11.54
C LEU A 154 -4.50 10.92 12.19
N LYS A 155 -4.94 11.12 13.42
CA LYS A 155 -5.74 10.13 14.14
C LYS A 155 -7.13 9.95 13.53
N LYS A 156 -7.80 11.04 13.15
CA LYS A 156 -9.19 11.02 12.65
C LYS A 156 -9.29 10.57 11.19
N SER A 157 -8.45 11.13 10.32
CA SER A 157 -8.56 10.96 8.87
C SER A 157 -7.71 9.80 8.34
N TYR A 158 -6.57 9.55 8.95
CA TYR A 158 -5.61 8.53 8.51
C TYR A 158 -5.52 7.33 9.45
N PHE A 159 -6.32 7.32 10.53
CA PHE A 159 -6.32 6.30 11.58
C PHE A 159 -4.92 6.01 12.13
N ALA A 160 -4.07 7.03 12.20
CA ALA A 160 -2.68 6.84 12.57
C ALA A 160 -2.52 6.64 14.08
N ASP A 161 -1.82 5.57 14.47
CA ASP A 161 -1.35 5.40 15.85
C ASP A 161 -0.15 6.32 16.11
N GLY A 162 -0.07 6.92 17.30
CA GLY A 162 1.00 7.86 17.66
C GLY A 162 1.91 7.32 18.75
N PHE A 163 3.22 7.41 18.55
CA PHE A 163 4.23 6.94 19.49
C PHE A 163 5.35 7.95 19.70
N ASN A 164 5.93 7.91 20.89
CA ASN A 164 7.14 8.63 21.24
C ASN A 164 8.31 7.66 21.32
N VAL A 165 9.41 8.00 20.64
CA VAL A 165 10.65 7.22 20.62
C VAL A 165 11.86 8.13 20.84
N ASP A 166 12.99 7.52 21.14
CA ASP A 166 14.28 8.22 21.25
C ASP A 166 15.16 7.76 20.09
N PHE A 167 15.18 8.54 19.00
CA PHE A 167 15.89 8.14 17.79
C PHE A 167 17.40 8.11 17.98
N THR A 168 17.94 8.75 19.03
CA THR A 168 19.37 8.62 19.37
C THR A 168 19.75 7.19 19.72
N LYS A 169 18.78 6.38 20.14
CA LYS A 169 18.90 4.93 20.32
C LYS A 169 18.38 4.18 19.09
N SER A 170 19.08 4.30 17.97
CA SER A 170 18.64 3.79 16.66
C SER A 170 18.16 2.34 16.68
N SER A 171 18.91 1.43 17.32
CA SER A 171 18.54 0.01 17.36
C SER A 171 17.32 -0.27 18.22
N GLU A 172 17.16 0.41 19.35
CA GLU A 172 15.98 0.26 20.22
C GLU A 172 14.74 0.79 19.48
N SER A 173 14.86 1.95 18.85
CA SER A 173 13.78 2.59 18.09
C SER A 173 13.36 1.74 16.87
N ALA A 174 14.32 1.18 16.13
CA ALA A 174 14.04 0.25 15.03
C ALA A 174 13.31 -1.01 15.52
N ASN A 175 13.73 -1.57 16.67
CA ASN A 175 13.06 -2.72 17.28
C ASN A 175 11.64 -2.38 17.73
N THR A 176 11.40 -1.20 18.30
CA THR A 176 10.05 -0.74 18.67
C THR A 176 9.13 -0.65 17.45
N ILE A 177 9.61 -0.07 16.35
CA ILE A 177 8.84 0.06 15.11
C ILE A 177 8.55 -1.32 14.52
N ASN A 178 9.56 -2.18 14.39
CA ASN A 178 9.39 -3.54 13.85
C ASN A 178 8.40 -4.35 14.68
N LYS A 179 8.54 -4.33 16.02
CA LYS A 179 7.64 -5.04 16.92
C LYS A 179 6.18 -4.56 16.79
N TYR A 180 5.96 -3.25 16.68
CA TYR A 180 4.61 -2.71 16.48
C TYR A 180 3.99 -3.26 15.19
N VAL A 181 4.72 -3.24 14.08
CA VAL A 181 4.23 -3.74 12.79
C VAL A 181 4.03 -5.26 12.81
N GLU A 182 4.95 -5.99 13.44
CA GLU A 182 4.86 -7.44 13.62
C GLU A 182 3.58 -7.83 14.37
N GLU A 183 3.30 -7.19 15.50
CA GLU A 183 2.09 -7.43 16.30
C GLU A 183 0.82 -7.12 15.50
N LYS A 184 0.79 -5.98 14.80
CA LYS A 184 -0.38 -5.56 13.98
C LYS A 184 -0.61 -6.45 12.77
N THR A 185 0.43 -7.14 12.30
CA THR A 185 0.35 -8.04 11.14
C THR A 185 0.36 -9.51 11.55
N SER A 186 0.24 -9.83 12.83
CA SER A 186 0.28 -11.21 13.34
C SER A 186 1.55 -11.97 12.89
N GLY A 187 2.69 -11.30 12.91
CA GLY A 187 3.99 -11.86 12.55
C GLY A 187 4.28 -11.92 11.05
N LYS A 188 3.46 -11.29 10.20
CA LYS A 188 3.62 -11.34 8.73
C LYS A 188 4.62 -10.33 8.20
N ILE A 189 4.82 -9.22 8.90
CA ILE A 189 5.85 -8.23 8.63
C ILE A 189 6.67 -8.07 9.92
N ASP A 190 7.75 -8.84 10.03
CA ASP A 190 8.61 -8.93 11.23
C ASP A 190 9.82 -7.98 11.18
N LYS A 191 10.29 -7.63 9.98
CA LYS A 191 11.43 -6.72 9.78
C LYS A 191 11.15 -5.68 8.71
N LEU A 192 10.74 -4.49 9.16
CA LEU A 192 10.48 -3.34 8.30
C LEU A 192 11.67 -2.38 8.19
N VAL A 193 12.33 -2.14 9.32
CA VAL A 193 13.38 -1.13 9.45
C VAL A 193 14.65 -1.80 9.94
N GLU A 194 15.75 -1.63 9.21
CA GLU A 194 17.06 -2.17 9.60
C GLU A 194 17.87 -1.21 10.46
N SER A 195 17.86 0.08 10.10
CA SER A 195 18.57 1.12 10.82
C SER A 195 17.84 2.46 10.70
N LEU A 196 18.04 3.32 11.69
CA LEU A 196 17.47 4.66 11.76
C LEU A 196 18.59 5.67 11.97
N ASP A 197 18.52 6.79 11.26
CA ASP A 197 19.40 7.92 11.50
C ASP A 197 19.11 8.51 12.89
N PRO A 198 20.10 8.63 13.79
CA PRO A 198 19.96 9.28 15.09
C PRO A 198 19.39 10.70 15.04
N ALA A 199 19.50 11.41 13.90
CA ALA A 199 18.97 12.75 13.70
C ALA A 199 17.48 12.79 13.30
N THR A 200 16.83 11.63 13.14
CA THR A 200 15.40 11.54 12.82
C THR A 200 14.57 12.20 13.91
N VAL A 201 13.62 13.07 13.55
CA VAL A 201 12.68 13.68 14.52
C VAL A 201 11.26 13.14 14.40
N MET A 202 10.91 12.60 13.24
CA MET A 202 9.62 12.00 12.96
C MET A 202 9.79 10.91 11.91
N TYR A 203 9.11 9.79 12.14
CA TYR A 203 9.12 8.62 11.28
C TYR A 203 7.67 8.18 11.06
N LEU A 204 7.21 8.27 9.81
CA LEU A 204 5.85 7.90 9.44
C LEU A 204 5.87 6.62 8.61
N ILE A 205 5.04 5.66 8.99
CA ILE A 205 4.87 4.41 8.27
C ILE A 205 3.42 4.20 7.88
N SER A 206 3.22 3.58 6.72
CA SER A 206 1.99 2.90 6.36
C SER A 206 2.33 1.49 5.91
N TYR A 207 1.63 0.51 6.47
CA TYR A 207 1.81 -0.91 6.17
C TYR A 207 0.48 -1.50 5.73
N ILE A 208 0.57 -2.52 4.88
CA ILE A 208 -0.56 -3.33 4.46
C ILE A 208 -0.08 -4.75 4.22
N TYR A 209 -0.79 -5.70 4.81
CA TYR A 209 -0.66 -7.12 4.53
C TYR A 209 -2.01 -7.63 4.06
N PHE A 210 -2.00 -8.38 2.97
CA PHE A 210 -3.20 -8.93 2.37
C PHE A 210 -3.01 -10.42 2.12
N LYS A 211 -3.97 -11.22 2.60
CA LYS A 211 -4.09 -12.63 2.25
C LYS A 211 -5.46 -12.88 1.64
N GLY A 212 -5.56 -12.81 0.32
CA GLY A 212 -6.83 -13.09 -0.36
C GLY A 212 -7.27 -14.54 -0.22
N LYS A 213 -8.55 -14.78 -0.52
CA LYS A 213 -9.08 -16.10 -0.90
C LYS A 213 -9.64 -16.01 -2.30
N TRP A 214 -9.39 -17.00 -3.15
CA TRP A 214 -10.00 -17.02 -4.47
C TRP A 214 -11.51 -17.26 -4.35
N GLU A 215 -12.32 -16.52 -5.12
CA GLU A 215 -13.75 -16.82 -5.26
C GLU A 215 -13.95 -18.17 -5.96
N THR A 216 -13.12 -18.45 -6.99
CA THR A 216 -13.02 -19.77 -7.63
C THR A 216 -11.62 -20.33 -7.36
N LEU A 217 -11.54 -21.33 -6.49
CA LEU A 217 -10.28 -21.96 -6.10
C LEU A 217 -9.69 -22.81 -7.23
N PHE A 218 -8.37 -22.87 -7.28
CA PHE A 218 -7.66 -23.88 -8.06
C PHE A 218 -7.70 -25.22 -7.33
N ASP A 219 -7.74 -26.32 -8.08
CA ASP A 219 -7.58 -27.65 -7.51
C ASP A 219 -6.08 -27.88 -7.20
N PRO A 220 -5.70 -28.04 -5.91
CA PRO A 220 -4.29 -28.22 -5.53
C PRO A 220 -3.64 -29.46 -6.16
N ASP A 221 -4.43 -30.50 -6.48
CA ASP A 221 -3.93 -31.72 -7.12
C ASP A 221 -3.51 -31.48 -8.59
N LEU A 222 -3.95 -30.37 -9.18
CA LEU A 222 -3.55 -29.94 -10.52
C LEU A 222 -2.35 -28.99 -10.51
N THR A 223 -1.94 -28.48 -9.34
CA THR A 223 -0.75 -27.63 -9.20
C THR A 223 0.51 -28.48 -9.38
N LYS A 224 1.31 -28.14 -10.38
CA LYS A 224 2.56 -28.84 -10.72
C LYS A 224 3.63 -27.85 -11.17
N GLU A 225 4.88 -28.26 -11.00
CA GLU A 225 6.04 -27.55 -11.53
C GLU A 225 5.91 -27.36 -13.05
N ASP A 226 6.12 -26.14 -13.53
CA ASP A 226 6.24 -25.81 -14.96
C ASP A 226 7.43 -24.86 -15.19
N LEU A 227 7.81 -24.66 -16.45
CA LEU A 227 8.90 -23.78 -16.83
C LEU A 227 8.43 -22.32 -16.92
N PHE A 228 9.11 -21.45 -16.18
CA PHE A 228 9.01 -20.00 -16.30
C PHE A 228 10.19 -19.44 -17.11
N MET A 229 9.88 -18.69 -18.17
CA MET A 229 10.84 -18.09 -19.10
C MET A 229 11.20 -16.69 -18.60
N VAL A 230 12.30 -16.54 -17.87
CA VAL A 230 12.77 -15.24 -17.34
C VAL A 230 13.24 -14.33 -18.48
N ASP A 231 13.98 -14.91 -19.42
CA ASP A 231 14.41 -14.30 -20.67
C ASP A 231 14.56 -15.37 -21.78
N GLU A 232 15.04 -15.01 -22.97
CA GLU A 232 15.19 -15.94 -24.11
C GLU A 232 16.09 -17.16 -23.81
N LYS A 233 17.01 -17.03 -22.85
CA LYS A 233 18.03 -18.04 -22.52
C LYS A 233 17.85 -18.63 -21.11
N THR A 234 17.19 -17.91 -20.22
CA THR A 234 17.04 -18.28 -18.81
C THR A 234 15.65 -18.86 -18.54
N LYS A 235 15.62 -20.14 -18.14
CA LYS A 235 14.41 -20.83 -17.69
C LYS A 235 14.57 -21.23 -16.23
N VAL A 236 13.56 -20.97 -15.42
CA VAL A 236 13.51 -21.41 -14.03
C VAL A 236 12.32 -22.33 -13.83
N VAL A 237 12.50 -23.38 -13.04
CA VAL A 237 11.43 -24.26 -12.60
C VAL A 237 10.65 -23.52 -11.52
N HIS A 238 9.34 -23.41 -11.68
CA HIS A 238 8.47 -22.70 -10.75
C HIS A 238 7.19 -23.49 -10.50
N GLN A 239 6.88 -23.70 -9.22
CA GLN A 239 5.56 -24.06 -8.74
C GLN A 239 4.85 -22.77 -8.38
N ALA A 240 3.79 -22.44 -9.12
CA ALA A 240 2.94 -21.32 -8.76
C ALA A 240 2.20 -21.67 -7.47
N THR A 241 2.71 -21.13 -6.36
CA THR A 241 1.96 -21.01 -5.10
C THR A 241 1.87 -19.52 -4.80
N LEU A 242 0.72 -18.93 -5.03
CA LEU A 242 0.42 -17.63 -4.43
C LEU A 242 0.09 -17.91 -2.96
N ASP A 243 0.58 -17.15 -1.98
CA ASP A 243 0.15 -17.29 -0.56
C ASP A 243 -1.31 -16.80 -0.33
N VAL A 244 -2.13 -16.92 -1.37
CA VAL A 244 -3.59 -16.94 -1.36
C VAL A 244 -3.97 -18.40 -1.19
N ASP A 245 -4.84 -18.73 -0.24
CA ASP A 245 -5.13 -20.11 0.13
C ASP A 245 -5.76 -20.92 -1.03
N GLU A 246 -4.93 -21.58 -1.83
CA GLU A 246 -5.39 -22.67 -2.73
C GLU A 246 -6.13 -23.76 -1.93
N ALA A 247 -5.88 -23.84 -0.62
CA ALA A 247 -6.44 -24.80 0.32
C ALA A 247 -7.40 -24.19 1.36
N GLY A 248 -8.35 -23.34 0.96
CA GLY A 248 -9.46 -22.90 1.83
C GLY A 248 -10.41 -24.01 2.34
N ALA A 249 -10.04 -25.29 2.25
CA ALA A 249 -10.92 -26.43 2.42
C ALA A 249 -10.77 -27.11 3.80
N THR A 250 -11.55 -26.63 4.78
CA THR A 250 -12.16 -27.53 5.77
C THR A 250 -13.54 -27.00 6.19
N ALA A 251 -14.43 -26.71 5.22
CA ALA A 251 -15.89 -26.67 5.46
C ALA A 251 -16.77 -26.48 4.21
N ALA A 252 -16.28 -25.93 3.10
CA ALA A 252 -17.15 -25.60 1.96
C ALA A 252 -16.95 -26.57 0.79
N ALA A 253 -17.67 -27.69 0.80
CA ALA A 253 -17.84 -28.51 -0.40
C ALA A 253 -18.83 -27.80 -1.34
N ALA A 254 -18.33 -26.89 -2.17
CA ALA A 254 -19.05 -26.39 -3.34
C ALA A 254 -18.36 -26.94 -4.59
N THR A 255 -18.67 -28.19 -4.95
CA THR A 255 -18.26 -28.77 -6.24
C THR A 255 -19.10 -28.15 -7.35
N GLY A 256 -18.55 -27.13 -8.03
CA GLY A 256 -19.08 -26.66 -9.30
C GLY A 256 -18.63 -27.59 -10.43
N ILE A 257 -19.52 -28.43 -10.94
CA ILE A 257 -19.28 -29.19 -12.18
C ILE A 257 -19.92 -28.43 -13.33
N THR A 258 -19.12 -27.75 -14.14
CA THR A 258 -19.60 -27.13 -15.39
C THR A 258 -19.51 -28.16 -16.52
N ILE A 259 -20.66 -28.66 -16.98
CA ILE A 259 -20.76 -29.50 -18.18
C ILE A 259 -21.08 -28.58 -19.36
N THR A 260 -20.16 -28.45 -20.32
CA THR A 260 -20.38 -27.75 -21.59
C THR A 260 -20.29 -28.75 -22.74
N LEU A 261 -21.30 -28.76 -23.63
CA LEU A 261 -21.35 -29.64 -24.79
C LEU A 261 -20.31 -29.23 -25.85
N TYR A 262 -19.37 -30.13 -26.15
CA TYR A 262 -18.31 -29.91 -27.13
C TYR A 262 -18.77 -30.25 -28.56
N SER A 263 -18.98 -29.22 -29.38
CA SER A 263 -18.38 -29.23 -30.73
C SER A 263 -16.91 -28.82 -30.57
N TYR A 264 -16.01 -29.24 -31.46
CA TYR A 264 -14.55 -29.00 -31.36
C TYR A 264 -14.23 -27.50 -31.25
N TYR A 265 -14.16 -27.00 -30.02
CA TYR A 265 -13.81 -25.62 -29.69
C TYR A 265 -12.39 -25.62 -29.15
N TYR A 266 -11.48 -24.98 -29.88
CA TYR A 266 -10.15 -24.67 -29.39
C TYR A 266 -10.28 -23.67 -28.24
N VAL A 267 -9.99 -24.11 -27.01
CA VAL A 267 -9.90 -23.21 -25.85
C VAL A 267 -8.46 -22.68 -25.80
N PRO A 268 -8.23 -21.37 -26.01
CA PRO A 268 -6.88 -20.82 -25.93
C PRO A 268 -6.35 -20.96 -24.51
N VAL A 269 -5.14 -21.50 -24.38
CA VAL A 269 -4.47 -21.67 -23.09
C VAL A 269 -3.66 -20.41 -22.77
N LEU A 270 -4.08 -19.68 -21.74
CA LEU A 270 -3.31 -18.57 -21.19
C LEU A 270 -2.34 -19.09 -20.13
N LYS A 271 -1.03 -18.89 -20.35
CA LYS A 271 0.02 -19.24 -19.39
C LYS A 271 0.77 -17.99 -18.94
N PHE A 272 0.82 -17.77 -17.63
CA PHE A 272 1.66 -16.76 -16.99
C PHE A 272 3.05 -17.34 -16.67
N ASN A 273 3.76 -17.76 -17.71
CA ASN A 273 5.06 -18.45 -17.61
C ASN A 273 6.24 -17.62 -18.15
N ARG A 274 6.12 -16.30 -18.08
CA ARG A 274 7.12 -15.29 -18.47
C ARG A 274 6.79 -13.98 -17.74
N PRO A 275 7.72 -13.00 -17.64
CA PRO A 275 7.50 -11.80 -16.86
C PRO A 275 6.14 -11.15 -17.09
N PHE A 276 5.41 -10.88 -16.00
CA PHE A 276 4.04 -10.36 -16.04
C PHE A 276 3.80 -9.32 -14.96
N MET A 277 2.80 -8.47 -15.19
CA MET A 277 2.36 -7.46 -14.23
C MET A 277 1.18 -7.99 -13.42
N VAL A 278 1.15 -7.65 -12.14
CA VAL A 278 0.04 -7.94 -11.22
C VAL A 278 -0.45 -6.61 -10.65
N ILE A 279 -1.77 -6.44 -10.64
CA ILE A 279 -2.46 -5.31 -10.00
C ILE A 279 -3.60 -5.91 -9.18
N ILE A 280 -3.63 -5.60 -7.89
CA ILE A 280 -4.72 -5.97 -6.98
C ILE A 280 -5.50 -4.68 -6.69
N THR A 281 -6.80 -4.69 -7.01
CA THR A 281 -7.69 -3.54 -6.77
C THR A 281 -8.76 -3.87 -5.74
N GLU A 282 -9.18 -2.86 -4.99
CA GLU A 282 -10.34 -2.98 -4.10
C GLU A 282 -11.61 -2.66 -4.91
N HIS A 283 -12.57 -3.59 -4.97
CA HIS A 283 -13.73 -3.47 -5.88
C HIS A 283 -14.63 -2.24 -5.58
N SER A 284 -14.76 -1.82 -4.32
CA SER A 284 -15.70 -0.76 -3.91
C SER A 284 -15.23 0.67 -4.23
N SER A 285 -13.93 0.92 -4.12
CA SER A 285 -13.31 2.21 -4.41
C SER A 285 -12.52 2.18 -5.72
N ASP A 286 -12.25 1.00 -6.26
CA ASP A 286 -11.39 0.80 -7.43
C ASP A 286 -9.98 1.44 -7.21
N ASN A 287 -9.52 1.47 -5.95
CA ASN A 287 -8.15 1.81 -5.60
C ASN A 287 -7.22 0.62 -5.86
N ILE A 288 -5.96 0.92 -6.18
CA ILE A 288 -4.92 -0.09 -6.38
C ILE A 288 -4.25 -0.37 -5.03
N LEU A 289 -4.55 -1.54 -4.46
CA LEU A 289 -3.95 -2.02 -3.21
C LEU A 289 -2.51 -2.45 -3.43
N PHE A 290 -2.25 -3.21 -4.49
CA PHE A 290 -0.90 -3.65 -4.84
C PHE A 290 -0.65 -3.53 -6.34
N MET A 291 0.59 -3.17 -6.69
CA MET A 291 1.07 -3.15 -8.06
C MET A 291 2.47 -3.75 -8.10
N GLY A 292 2.72 -4.59 -9.11
CA GLY A 292 4.03 -5.18 -9.27
C GLY A 292 4.29 -5.85 -10.61
N LYS A 293 5.56 -6.15 -10.84
CA LYS A 293 6.05 -6.95 -11.96
C LYS A 293 6.82 -8.14 -11.40
N ILE A 294 6.39 -9.34 -11.75
CA ILE A 294 7.10 -10.58 -11.46
C ILE A 294 8.01 -10.87 -12.64
N THR A 295 9.32 -10.70 -12.44
CA THR A 295 10.36 -10.99 -13.43
C THR A 295 10.89 -12.42 -13.26
N ASN A 296 11.01 -12.87 -12.02
CA ASN A 296 11.42 -14.23 -11.68
C ASN A 296 10.66 -14.66 -10.42
N PRO A 297 9.87 -15.73 -10.46
CA PRO A 297 9.05 -16.12 -9.31
C PRO A 297 9.83 -16.79 -8.16
N ASN A 298 11.11 -17.10 -8.35
CA ASN A 298 11.96 -17.76 -7.35
C ASN A 298 12.82 -16.77 -6.52
N ILE A 299 12.66 -15.45 -6.72
CA ILE A 299 13.43 -14.39 -6.04
C ILE A 299 12.56 -13.47 -5.20
#